data_AF-A5FLQ4-F1
#
_entry.id   AF-A5FLQ4-F1
#
_cell.length_a   1.000
_cell.length_b   1.000
_cell.length_c   1.000
_cell.angle_alpha   90.00
_cell.angle_beta   90.00
_cell.angle_gamma   90.00
#
_symmetry.space_group_name_H-M   'P 1'
#
loop_
_entity.id
_entity.type
_entity.pdbx_description
1 polymer ?
#
loop_
_entity_poly.entity_id
_entity_poly.type
_entity_poly.pdbx_seq_one_letter_code
_entity_poly.pdbx_strand_id
1 'polypeptide(L)' 'MESTQENKKVVAGILAILLGALGIHKFYLGYSKEGIIQLILGLLCGVGGIIGIIEGILYLTKSDEEFYQTYQVGKKGWF' A
#
# COMPACT_ATOMS: atom_id res chain seq x y z
N MET A 1 -19.02 -0.80 22.84
CA MET A 1 -18.70 -1.65 21.68
C MET A 1 -17.44 -1.07 21.07
N GLU A 2 -16.28 -1.73 21.23
CA GLU A 2 -15.12 -1.39 20.39
C GLU A 2 -15.55 -1.68 18.95
N SER A 3 -15.68 -0.63 18.13
CA SER A 3 -15.73 -0.84 16.69
C SER A 3 -14.36 -1.40 16.31
N THR A 4 -14.27 -2.69 16.02
CA THR A 4 -13.07 -3.27 15.42
C THR A 4 -12.79 -2.47 14.16
N GLN A 5 -11.85 -1.54 14.23
CA GLN A 5 -11.49 -0.70 13.10
C GLN A 5 -10.94 -1.62 12.01
N GLU A 6 -11.55 -1.58 10.83
CA GLU A 6 -11.17 -2.46 9.73
C GLU A 6 -9.73 -2.15 9.30
N ASN A 7 -8.81 -3.05 9.65
CA ASN A 7 -7.41 -2.89 9.34
C ASN A 7 -7.09 -3.49 7.97
N LYS A 8 -6.64 -2.63 7.05
CA LYS A 8 -6.33 -3.02 5.67
C LYS A 8 -4.92 -3.58 5.47
N LYS A 9 -4.10 -3.65 6.53
CA LYS A 9 -2.66 -3.95 6.48
C LYS A 9 -2.32 -5.22 5.72
N VAL A 10 -2.91 -6.34 6.13
CA VAL A 10 -2.56 -7.66 5.57
C VAL A 10 -2.87 -7.72 4.08
N VAL A 11 -4.07 -7.29 3.70
CA VAL A 11 -4.50 -7.27 2.29
C VAL A 11 -3.64 -6.29 1.48
N ALA A 12 -3.41 -5.08 1.99
CA ALA A 12 -2.56 -4.09 1.32
C ALA A 12 -1.13 -4.61 1.13
N GLY A 13 -0.55 -5.27 2.13
CA GLY A 13 0.79 -5.84 2.07
C GLY A 13 0.92 -6.98 1.05
N ILE A 14 -0.04 -7.90 1.04
CA ILE A 14 -0.08 -9.00 0.04
C ILE A 14 -0.25 -8.45 -1.37
N LEU A 15 -1.17 -7.49 -1.57
CA LEU A 15 -1.38 -6.83 -2.85
C LEU A 15 -0.11 -6.10 -3.32
N ALA A 16 0.64 -5.50 -2.40
CA ALA A 16 1.88 -4.80 -2.72
C ALA A 16 2.99 -5.78 -3.17
N ILE A 17 3.10 -6.96 -2.54
CA ILE A 17 4.10 -7.98 -2.94
C ILE A 17 3.75 -8.62 -4.28
N LEU A 18 2.49 -9.04 -4.48
CA LEU A 18 2.10 -9.80 -5.66
C LEU A 18 1.79 -8.91 -6.87
N LEU A 19 1.20 -7.74 -6.62
CA LEU A 19 0.62 -6.86 -7.64
C LEU A 19 1.11 -5.41 -7.51
N GLY A 20 2.21 -5.18 -6.77
CA GLY A 20 2.72 -3.82 -6.53
C GLY A 20 3.28 -3.14 -7.77
N ALA A 21 3.70 -3.89 -8.80
CA ALA A 21 4.06 -3.34 -10.10
C ALA A 21 2.91 -2.58 -10.76
N LEU A 22 1.67 -2.93 -10.44
CA LEU A 22 0.45 -2.29 -10.91
C LEU A 22 -0.08 -1.21 -9.94
N GLY A 23 0.55 -1.05 -8.76
CA GLY A 23 0.11 -0.10 -7.73
C GLY A 23 -1.23 -0.45 -7.06
N ILE A 24 -1.70 -1.70 -7.15
CA ILE A 24 -3.04 -2.10 -6.69
C ILE A 24 -3.27 -1.87 -5.19
N HIS A 25 -2.25 -2.09 -4.37
CA HIS A 25 -2.30 -1.81 -2.93
C HIS A 25 -2.60 -0.34 -2.61
N LYS A 26 -2.15 0.60 -3.46
CA LYS A 26 -2.44 2.03 -3.28
C LYS A 26 -3.91 2.36 -3.55
N PHE A 27 -4.49 1.79 -4.61
CA PHE A 27 -5.93 1.94 -4.88
C PHE A 27 -6.78 1.35 -3.75
N TYR A 28 -6.37 0.22 -3.18
CA TYR A 28 -7.07 -0.42 -2.05
C TYR A 28 -7.10 0.46 -0.78
N LEU A 29 -6.05 1.26 -0.56
CA LEU A 29 -5.95 2.25 0.53
C LEU A 29 -6.64 3.60 0.19
N GLY A 30 -7.14 3.76 -1.03
CA GLY A 30 -7.77 4.98 -1.52
C GLY A 30 -6.80 6.04 -2.04
N TYR A 31 -5.57 5.65 -2.38
CA TYR A 31 -4.52 6.50 -2.94
C TYR A 31 -4.54 6.45 -4.47
N SER A 32 -5.63 6.94 -5.08
CA SER A 32 -5.82 6.82 -6.53
C SER A 32 -4.75 7.56 -7.34
N LYS A 33 -4.25 8.70 -6.83
CA LYS A 33 -3.22 9.48 -7.53
C LYS A 33 -1.89 8.74 -7.55
N GLU A 34 -1.47 8.24 -6.40
CA GLU A 34 -0.23 7.50 -6.20
C GLU A 34 -0.28 6.15 -6.93
N GLY A 35 -1.44 5.48 -6.93
CA GLY A 35 -1.67 4.27 -7.71
C GLY A 35 -1.48 4.50 -9.21
N ILE A 36 -2.00 5.60 -9.76
CA ILE A 36 -1.81 5.96 -11.18
C ILE A 36 -0.32 6.23 -11.47
N ILE A 37 0.37 6.97 -10.59
CA ILE A 37 1.81 7.23 -10.73
C ILE A 37 2.59 5.92 -10.72
N GLN A 38 2.32 5.02 -9.78
CA GLN A 38 3.01 3.73 -9.69
C GLN A 38 2.74 2.84 -10.89
N LEU A 39 1.52 2.85 -11.42
CA LEU A 39 1.16 2.11 -12.62
C LEU A 39 1.97 2.60 -13.84
N ILE A 40 2.09 3.92 -14.01
CA ILE A 40 2.91 4.52 -15.08
C ILE A 40 4.38 4.14 -14.91
N LEU A 41 4.93 4.22 -13.69
CA LEU A 41 6.31 3.82 -13.41
C LEU A 41 6.55 2.31 -13.64
N GLY A 42 5.58 1.47 -13.33
CA GLY A 42 5.60 0.04 -13.60
C GLY A 42 5.64 -0.27 -15.10
N LEU A 43 4.77 0.38 -15.88
CA LEU A 43 4.68 0.21 -17.34
C LEU A 43 5.89 0.75 -18.10
N LEU A 44 6.41 1.92 -17.71
CA LEU A 44 7.49 2.59 -18.43
C LEU A 44 8.89 2.11 -18.03
N CYS A 45 9.10 1.79 -16.75
CA CYS A 45 10.44 1.54 -16.21
C CYS A 45 10.58 0.17 -15.52
N GLY A 46 9.50 -0.57 -15.29
CA GLY A 46 9.51 -1.82 -14.52
C GLY A 46 9.82 -1.64 -13.02
N VAL A 47 10.12 -0.42 -12.57
CA VAL A 47 10.54 -0.11 -11.19
C VAL A 47 9.37 -0.19 -10.21
N GLY A 48 8.13 -0.10 -10.69
CA GLY A 48 6.91 -0.20 -9.86
C GLY A 48 6.87 -1.47 -9.00
N GLY A 49 7.44 -2.59 -9.48
CA GLY A 49 7.49 -3.85 -8.74
C GLY A 49 8.40 -3.79 -7.52
N ILE A 50 9.59 -3.18 -7.64
CA ILE A 50 10.53 -3.02 -6.52
C ILE A 50 9.91 -2.15 -5.43
N ILE A 51 9.31 -1.03 -5.84
CA ILE A 51 8.57 -0.15 -4.93
C ILE A 51 7.47 -0.93 -4.19
N GLY A 52 6.67 -1.72 -4.92
CA GLY A 52 5.63 -2.55 -4.36
C GLY A 52 6.13 -3.56 -3.31
N ILE A 53 7.25 -4.23 -3.59
CA ILE A 53 7.86 -5.18 -2.66
C ILE A 53 8.32 -4.45 -1.38
N ILE A 54 8.99 -3.30 -1.51
CA ILE A 54 9.46 -2.51 -0.36
C ILE A 54 8.26 -2.08 0.50
N GLU A 55 7.21 -1.54 -0.11
CA GLU A 55 6.01 -1.12 0.61
C GLU A 55 5.26 -2.30 1.22
N GLY A 56 5.19 -3.44 0.54
CA GLY A 56 4.57 -4.65 1.06
C GLY A 56 5.25 -5.17 2.31
N ILE A 57 6.58 -5.26 2.31
CA ILE A 57 7.36 -5.63 3.50
C ILE A 57 7.14 -4.60 4.61
N LEU A 58 7.18 -3.30 4.29
CA LEU A 58 7.00 -2.22 5.25
C LEU A 58 5.61 -2.25 5.90
N TYR A 59 4.56 -2.53 5.12
CA TYR A 59 3.21 -2.66 5.66
C TYR A 59 3.09 -3.88 6.59
N LEU A 60 3.63 -5.03 6.17
CA LEU A 60 3.52 -6.27 6.96
C LEU A 60 4.37 -6.27 8.22
N THR A 61 5.44 -5.47 8.25
CA THR A 61 6.32 -5.34 9.42
C THR A 61 5.87 -4.29 10.44
N LYS A 62 4.87 -3.46 10.09
CA LYS A 62 4.26 -2.52 11.04
C LYS A 62 3.24 -3.19 11.95
N SER A 63 3.10 -2.66 13.17
CA SER A 63 1.95 -3.00 14.00
C SER A 63 0.64 -2.55 13.35
N ASP A 64 -0.47 -3.17 13.73
CA ASP A 64 -1.80 -2.84 13.18
C ASP A 64 -2.15 -1.37 13.43
N GLU A 65 -1.89 -0.88 14.64
CA GLU A 65 -2.17 0.50 15.03
C GLU A 65 -1.31 1.51 14.26
N GLU A 66 0.00 1.27 14.15
CA GLU A 66 0.88 2.14 13.36
C GLU A 66 0.49 2.19 11.89
N PHE A 67 0.13 1.04 11.31
CA PHE A 67 -0.34 0.98 9.93
C PHE A 67 -1.62 1.80 9.76
N TYR A 68 -2.57 1.58 10.66
CA TYR A 68 -3.86 2.25 10.63
C TYR A 68 -3.70 3.78 10.72
N GLN A 69 -2.93 4.26 11.70
CA GLN A 69 -2.69 5.70 11.89
C GLN A 69 -1.92 6.31 10.72
N THR A 70 -0.95 5.60 10.16
CA THR A 70 -0.10 6.13 9.08
C THR A 70 -0.82 6.13 7.72
N TYR A 71 -1.44 5.01 7.35
CA TYR A 71 -1.93 4.77 5.99
C TYR A 71 -3.45 4.79 5.84
N GLN A 72 -4.22 4.60 6.90
CA GLN A 72 -5.69 4.71 6.81
C GLN A 72 -6.15 6.11 7.25
N VAL A 73 -5.61 6.62 8.35
CA VAL A 73 -5.93 7.96 8.88
C VAL A 73 -5.03 9.04 8.27
N GLY A 74 -3.71 8.91 8.43
CA GLY A 74 -2.72 9.90 7.99
C GLY A 74 -2.54 10.00 6.48
N LYS A 75 -3.12 9.06 5.73
CA LYS A 75 -3.12 9.02 4.26
C LYS A 75 -1.71 9.20 3.65
N LYS A 76 -0.69 8.61 4.27
CA LYS A 76 0.68 8.64 3.78
C LYS A 76 0.81 7.87 2.45
N GLY A 77 0.93 8.61 1.35
CA GLY A 77 0.88 8.05 0.00
C GLY A 77 2.10 7.22 -0.43
N TRP A 78 3.27 7.40 0.19
CA TRP A 78 4.53 6.70 -0.13
C TRP A 78 5.34 6.45 1.14
N PHE A 79 6.04 5.30 1.20
CA PHE A 79 6.94 4.81 2.28
C PHE A 79 6.75 5.53 3.62
#